data_AF-A0A355XUA5-F1
#
_entry.id   AF-A0A355XUA5-F1
#
_cell.length_a   1.000
_cell.length_b   1.000
_cell.length_c   1.000
_cell.angle_alpha   90.00
_cell.angle_beta   90.00
_cell.angle_gamma   90.00
#
_symmetry.space_group_name_H-M   'P 1'
#
loop_
_entity.id
_entity.type
_entity.pdbx_description
1 polymer ?
#
loop_
_entity_poly.entity_id
_entity_poly.type
_entity_poly.pdbx_seq_one_letter_code
_entity_poly.pdbx_strand_id
1 'polypeptide(L)'
;MYVFANIKNKKSLTTPAGKTTAIVGESGSGKTTLMKLLLKFHKPTAGHITIGGQDLEDISASSVRAASGVVMQENYIFSDTLKGNIVLG
;
A
#
# COMPACT_ATOMS: atom_id res chain seq x y z
N MET A 1 3.53 -11.04 -4.32
CA MET A 1 3.97 -9.71 -3.86
C MET A 1 4.84 -9.90 -2.63
N TYR A 2 6.16 -9.87 -2.80
CA TYR A 2 7.09 -9.76 -1.69
C TYR A 2 7.26 -8.29 -1.39
N VAL A 3 6.83 -7.81 -0.23
CA VAL A 3 7.01 -6.42 0.17
C VAL A 3 8.08 -6.38 1.25
N PHE A 4 9.20 -5.73 0.96
CA PHE A 4 10.14 -5.30 1.99
C PHE A 4 9.76 -3.89 2.40
N ALA A 5 9.45 -3.61 3.66
CA ALA A 5 9.19 -2.23 4.09
C ALA A 5 10.13 -1.87 5.23
N ASN A 6 11.02 -0.90 5.00
CA ASN A 6 11.87 -0.32 6.04
C ASN A 6 11.22 0.97 6.55
N ILE A 7 10.46 0.86 7.64
CA ILE A 7 9.77 2.00 8.25
C ILE A 7 10.42 2.28 9.60
N LYS A 8 11.29 3.29 9.61
CA LYS A 8 11.75 4.06 10.78
C LYS A 8 11.71 3.29 12.10
N ASN A 9 12.61 2.31 12.26
CA ASN A 9 13.15 1.76 13.54
C ASN A 9 13.89 0.41 13.37
N LYS A 10 14.68 0.21 12.30
CA LYS A 10 15.52 -0.99 12.09
C LYS A 10 14.74 -2.33 12.13
N LYS A 11 13.51 -2.40 11.59
CA LYS A 11 12.77 -3.66 11.45
C LYS A 11 12.40 -3.89 9.98
N SER A 12 12.75 -5.06 9.46
CA SER A 12 12.36 -5.53 8.14
C SER A 12 11.08 -6.38 8.25
N LEU A 13 10.22 -6.25 7.25
CA LEU A 13 9.04 -7.10 7.05
C LEU A 13 9.18 -7.78 5.69
N THR A 14 8.75 -9.04 5.59
CA THR A 14 8.62 -9.75 4.31
C THR A 14 7.26 -10.42 4.27
N THR A 15 6.48 -10.11 3.24
CA THR A 15 5.17 -10.73 3.01
C THR A 15 5.26 -11.76 1.88
N PRO A 16 4.81 -13.01 2.07
CA PRO A 16 4.85 -13.99 0.98
C PRO A 16 3.77 -13.71 -0.07
N ALA A 17 4.08 -14.00 -1.33
CA ALA A 17 3.11 -13.92 -2.41
C ALA A 17 1.92 -14.88 -2.20
N GLY A 18 0.70 -14.43 -2.54
CA GLY A 18 -0.50 -15.25 -2.44
C GLY A 18 -0.99 -15.54 -1.01
N LYS A 19 -0.45 -14.83 -0.01
CA LYS A 19 -0.87 -14.95 1.39
C LYS A 19 -1.44 -13.64 1.90
N THR A 20 -2.46 -13.75 2.74
CA THR A 20 -2.99 -12.61 3.50
C THR A 20 -2.05 -12.30 4.66
N THR A 21 -1.56 -11.06 4.72
CA THR A 21 -0.75 -10.56 5.85
C THR A 21 -1.54 -9.47 6.57
N ALA A 22 -1.73 -9.63 7.88
CA ALA A 22 -2.34 -8.61 8.72
C ALA A 22 -1.27 -7.72 9.37
N ILE A 23 -1.49 -6.41 9.36
CA ILE A 23 -0.63 -5.42 10.04
C ILE A 23 -1.46 -4.74 11.13
N VAL A 24 -1.15 -5.06 12.38
CA VAL A 24 -1.90 -4.60 13.56
C VAL A 24 -1.01 -3.73 14.45
N GLY A 25 -1.63 -2.81 15.18
CA GLY A 25 -0.94 -1.92 16.12
C GLY A 25 -1.81 -0.72 16.48
N GLU A 26 -1.42 0.00 17.53
CA GLU A 26 -2.15 1.16 18.06
C GLU A 26 -2.31 2.30 17.05
N SER A 27 -3.26 3.20 17.29
CA SER A 27 -3.39 4.42 16.46
C SER A 27 -2.06 5.20 16.46
N GLY A 28 -1.68 5.76 15.32
CA GLY A 28 -0.40 6.44 15.17
C GLY A 28 0.83 5.54 14.96
N SER A 29 0.69 4.20 15.03
CA SER A 29 1.81 3.26 14.81
C SER A 29 2.39 3.23 13.40
N GLY A 30 1.86 4.04 12.47
CA GLY A 30 2.36 4.17 11.10
C GLY A 30 1.73 3.23 10.07
N LYS A 31 0.65 2.51 10.39
CA LYS A 31 -0.06 1.62 9.43
C LYS A 31 -0.49 2.34 8.15
N THR A 32 -1.14 3.51 8.31
CA THR A 32 -1.57 4.33 7.17
C THR A 32 -0.37 4.88 6.39
N THR A 33 0.71 5.23 7.09
CA THR A 33 1.97 5.67 6.47
C THR A 33 2.59 4.55 5.64
N LEU A 34 2.59 3.31 6.14
CA LEU A 34 3.02 2.13 5.40
C LEU A 34 2.21 1.95 4.12
N MET A 35 0.87 1.98 4.19
CA MET A 35 0.05 1.87 2.98
C MET A 35 0.37 2.97 1.97
N LYS A 36 0.59 4.22 2.42
CA LYS A 36 0.96 5.33 1.54
C LYS A 36 2.33 5.13 0.87
N LEU A 37 3.30 4.52 1.56
CA LEU A 37 4.59 4.16 0.97
C LEU A 37 4.42 3.05 -0.09
N LEU A 38 3.66 2.00 0.21
CA LEU A 38 3.41 0.89 -0.71
C LEU A 38 2.71 1.33 -2.00
N LEU A 39 1.81 2.30 -1.91
CA LEU A 39 1.07 2.87 -3.05
C LEU A 39 1.82 4.00 -3.76
N LYS A 40 3.09 4.25 -3.39
CA LYS A 40 3.92 5.36 -3.91
C LYS A 40 3.22 6.73 -3.80
N PHE A 41 2.52 6.99 -2.70
CA PHE A 41 2.09 8.36 -2.35
C PHE A 41 3.20 9.14 -1.65
N HIS A 42 4.15 8.42 -1.02
CA HIS A 42 5.35 8.99 -0.41
C HIS A 42 6.58 8.17 -0.79
N LYS A 43 7.76 8.79 -0.70
CA LYS A 43 9.04 8.09 -0.78
C LYS A 43 9.52 7.70 0.63
N PRO A 44 10.17 6.54 0.79
CA PRO A 44 10.82 6.21 2.05
C PRO A 44 11.94 7.22 2.33
N THR A 45 12.03 7.68 3.58
CA THR A 45 13.13 8.58 3.98
C THR A 45 14.45 7.83 4.20
N ALA A 46 14.37 6.50 4.37
CA ALA A 46 15.51 5.60 4.54
C ALA A 46 15.11 4.16 4.19
N GLY A 47 16.08 3.35 3.78
CA GLY A 47 15.85 1.98 3.32
C GLY A 47 15.18 1.92 1.94
N HIS A 48 14.73 0.72 1.55
CA HIS A 48 14.10 0.49 0.26
C HIS A 48 12.90 -0.46 0.41
N ILE A 49 12.06 -0.47 -0.62
CA ILE A 49 10.93 -1.37 -0.74
C ILE A 49 11.08 -2.12 -2.04
N THR A 50 10.97 -3.45 -2.02
CA THR A 50 10.92 -4.23 -3.26
C THR A 50 9.57 -4.90 -3.42
N ILE A 51 9.17 -5.14 -4.68
CA ILE A 51 8.02 -5.96 -5.08
C ILE A 51 8.52 -7.03 -6.04
N GLY A 52 8.49 -8.29 -5.60
CA GLY A 52 8.95 -9.40 -6.45
C GLY A 52 10.44 -9.35 -6.79
N GLY A 53 11.25 -8.72 -5.94
CA GLY A 53 12.69 -8.57 -6.13
C GLY A 53 13.10 -7.30 -6.90
N GLN A 54 12.16 -6.57 -7.50
CA GLN A 54 12.42 -5.27 -8.13
C GLN A 54 12.22 -4.14 -7.12
N ASP A 55 13.09 -3.12 -7.13
CA ASP A 55 12.90 -1.95 -6.28
C ASP A 55 11.62 -1.20 -6.67
N LEU A 56 10.85 -0.78 -5.67
CA LEU A 56 9.64 -0.02 -5.85
C LEU A 56 9.92 1.32 -6.52
N GLU A 57 11.10 1.92 -6.31
CA GLU A 57 11.49 3.15 -7.00
C GLU A 57 11.52 2.99 -8.53
N ASP A 58 11.92 1.81 -9.02
CA ASP A 58 12.03 1.48 -10.45
C ASP A 58 10.69 1.16 -11.12
N ILE A 59 9.61 1.00 -10.35
CA ILE A 59 8.27 0.71 -10.86
C ILE A 59 7.45 1.99 -10.93
N SER A 60 6.75 2.28 -12.03
CA SER A 60 5.93 3.49 -12.11
C SER A 60 4.79 3.48 -11.08
N ALA A 61 4.46 4.66 -10.52
CA ALA A 61 3.38 4.77 -9.54
C ALA A 61 2.01 4.36 -10.11
N SER A 62 1.77 4.61 -11.40
CA SER A 62 0.57 4.16 -12.09
C SER A 62 0.48 2.63 -12.14
N SER A 63 1.58 1.92 -12.46
CA SER A 63 1.59 0.46 -12.49
C SER A 63 1.36 -0.14 -11.11
N VAL A 64 1.97 0.43 -10.06
CA VAL A 64 1.76 -0.05 -8.68
C VAL A 64 0.30 0.08 -8.27
N ARG A 65 -0.31 1.25 -8.53
CA ARG A 65 -1.71 1.51 -8.15
C ARG A 65 -2.69 0.71 -8.99
N ALA A 66 -2.45 0.53 -10.29
CA ALA A 66 -3.28 -0.32 -11.15
C ALA A 66 -3.27 -1.80 -10.71
N ALA A 67 -2.17 -2.27 -10.11
CA ALA A 67 -2.05 -3.61 -9.57
C ALA A 67 -2.53 -3.74 -8.10
N SER A 68 -3.08 -2.66 -7.51
CA SER A 68 -3.46 -2.61 -6.09
C SER A 68 -4.94 -2.28 -5.92
N GLY A 69 -5.69 -3.14 -5.22
CA GLY A 69 -7.01 -2.79 -4.70
C GLY A 69 -6.87 -2.13 -3.33
N VAL A 70 -7.47 -0.95 -3.14
CA VAL A 70 -7.40 -0.21 -1.87
C VAL A 70 -8.81 0.09 -1.41
N VAL A 71 -9.15 -0.37 -0.20
CA VAL A 71 -10.37 0.01 0.48
C VAL A 71 -10.06 1.19 1.41
N MET A 72 -10.75 2.30 1.22
CA MET A 72 -10.54 3.49 2.05
C MET A 72 -11.05 3.26 3.48
N GLN A 73 -10.40 3.92 4.45
CA GLN A 73 -10.81 3.85 5.86
C GLN A 73 -12.19 4.52 6.07
N GLU A 74 -12.47 5.57 5.29
CA GLU A 74 -13.78 6.23 5.22
C GLU A 74 -14.34 6.00 3.82
N ASN A 75 -15.57 5.51 3.74
CA ASN A 75 -16.25 5.31 2.46
C ASN A 75 -16.91 6.61 2.01
N TYR A 76 -16.68 6.98 0.76
CA TYR A 76 -17.45 8.03 0.09
C TYR A 76 -18.44 7.39 -0.88
N ILE A 77 -19.72 7.71 -0.70
CA ILE A 77 -20.78 7.38 -1.65
C ILE A 77 -21.19 8.66 -2.34
N PHE A 78 -21.06 8.70 -3.65
CA PHE A 78 -21.46 9.82 -4.46
C PHE A 78 -22.97 9.75 -4.72
N SER A 79 -23.61 10.92 -4.83
CA SER A 79 -25.00 11.05 -5.29
C SER A 79 -25.11 10.71 -6.79
N ASP A 80 -24.91 9.43 -7.09
CA ASP A 80 -24.89 8.83 -8.43
C ASP A 80 -25.54 7.43 -8.34
N THR A 81 -25.69 6.75 -9.47
CA THR A 81 -26.18 5.38 -9.56
C THR A 81 -25.27 4.41 -8.79
N LEU A 82 -25.84 3.26 -8.41
CA LEU A 82 -25.11 2.16 -7.79
C LEU A 82 -23.94 1.70 -8.68
N LYS A 83 -24.20 1.58 -10.00
CA LYS A 83 -23.17 1.26 -10.99
C LYS A 83 -22.06 2.31 -11.05
N GLY A 84 -22.41 3.59 -11.02
CA GLY A 84 -21.44 4.70 -11.01
C GLY A 84 -20.50 4.60 -9.81
N ASN A 85 -21.05 4.36 -8.62
CA ASN A 85 -20.26 4.17 -7.41
C ASN A 85 -19.36 2.92 -7.45
N ILE A 86 -19.79 1.81 -8.06
CA ILE A 86 -18.98 0.59 -8.19
C ILE A 86 -17.82 0.78 -9.17
N VAL A 87 -18.05 1.43 -10.32
CA VAL A 87 -17.04 1.60 -11.37
C VAL A 87 -15.95 2.60 -10.97
N LEU A 88 -16.25 3.52 -10.05
CA LEU A 88 -15.27 4.45 -9.49
C LEU A 88 -14.28 3.80 -8.51
N GLY A 89 -14.64 2.65 -7.92
CA GLY A 89 -13.77 1.88 -7.02
C GLY A 89 -12.73 1.07 -7.76
#